data_AF-A0ABD3W2C3-F1
#
_entry.id   AF-A0ABD3W2C3-F1
#
_cell.length_a   1.000
_cell.length_b   1.000
_cell.length_c   1.000
_cell.angle_alpha   90.00
_cell.angle_beta   90.00
_cell.angle_gamma   90.00
#
_symmetry.space_group_name_H-M   'P 1'
#
loop_
_entity.id
_entity.type
_entity.pdbx_description
1 polymer ?
#
loop_
_entity_poly.entity_id
_entity_poly.type
_entity_poly.pdbx_seq_one_letter_code
_entity_poly.pdbx_strand_id
1 'polypeptide(L)' 'IDCGRPLNIPGNSTIVFSTGLSGNTSYNATFTIHCNNGFRYSHPGNETIRCGNEGQWTDYLGKCE' A
#
# COMPACT_ATOMS: atom_id res chain seq x y z
N ILE A 1 5.31 16.66 -1.30
CA ILE A 1 4.25 15.81 -0.70
C ILE A 1 4.97 14.58 -0.19
N ASP A 2 4.93 14.35 1.12
CA ASP A 2 5.43 13.12 1.74
C ASP A 2 4.24 12.44 2.44
N CYS A 3 3.84 11.27 1.96
CA CYS A 3 2.74 10.49 2.53
C CYS A 3 3.15 9.67 3.78
N GLY A 4 4.44 9.61 4.09
CA GLY A 4 5.01 8.77 5.15
C GLY A 4 4.69 7.28 4.99
N ARG A 5 4.71 6.55 6.11
CA ARG A 5 4.31 5.14 6.16
C ARG A 5 2.78 5.02 6.12
N PRO A 6 2.20 4.09 5.33
CA PRO A 6 0.76 3.85 5.34
C PRO A 6 0.31 3.28 6.69
N LEU A 7 -0.77 3.86 7.24
CA LEU A 7 -1.34 3.49 8.54
C LEU A 7 -2.48 2.45 8.43
N ASN A 8 -3.15 2.37 7.29
CA ASN A 8 -4.25 1.45 7.03
C ASN A 8 -3.78 0.28 6.16
N ILE A 9 -3.23 -0.75 6.82
CA ILE A 9 -2.76 -1.98 6.17
C ILE A 9 -3.62 -3.15 6.69
N PRO A 10 -4.09 -4.06 5.82
CA PRO A 10 -4.81 -5.25 6.27
C PRO A 10 -3.99 -6.09 7.22
N GLY A 11 -4.63 -6.64 8.26
CA GLY A 11 -4.07 -7.74 9.01
C GLY A 11 -3.73 -8.90 8.07
N ASN A 12 -2.64 -9.63 8.38
CA ASN A 12 -2.10 -10.71 7.54
C ASN A 12 -1.57 -10.27 6.17
N SER A 13 -1.06 -9.05 6.08
CA SER A 13 -0.37 -8.58 4.88
C SER A 13 0.94 -7.88 5.21
N THR A 14 1.81 -7.77 4.21
CA THR A 14 3.10 -7.08 4.25
C THR A 14 3.12 -6.03 3.14
N ILE A 15 3.59 -4.83 3.44
CA ILE A 15 3.77 -3.80 2.41
C ILE A 15 5.18 -3.85 1.86
N VAL A 16 5.30 -3.88 0.54
CA VAL A 16 6.55 -3.77 -0.18
C VAL A 16 6.58 -2.41 -0.84
N PHE A 17 7.66 -1.67 -0.61
CA PHE A 17 7.84 -0.35 -1.20
C PHE A 17 8.35 -0.48 -2.63
N SER A 18 7.61 0.09 -3.58
CA SER A 18 7.84 -0.17 -5.01
C SER A 18 8.58 0.97 -5.72
N THR A 19 8.86 2.10 -5.06
CA THR A 19 9.44 3.29 -5.73
C THR A 19 10.68 3.88 -5.04
N GLY A 20 11.85 3.69 -5.66
CA GLY A 20 12.92 4.70 -5.74
C GLY A 20 13.62 5.14 -4.45
N LEU A 21 14.28 4.21 -3.75
CA LEU A 21 15.57 4.37 -3.05
C LEU A 21 15.84 5.53 -2.05
N SER A 22 14.89 6.37 -1.65
CA SER A 22 15.27 7.52 -0.81
C SER A 22 14.17 8.06 0.09
N GLY A 23 13.59 7.21 0.97
CA GLY A 23 12.93 7.63 2.22
C GLY A 23 11.72 8.57 2.15
N ASN A 24 11.46 9.18 0.99
CA ASN A 24 10.52 10.25 0.75
C ASN A 24 9.46 9.74 -0.21
N THR A 25 8.27 9.56 0.33
CA THR A 25 7.07 9.12 -0.38
C THR A 25 6.48 10.29 -1.15
N SER A 26 7.03 10.55 -2.33
CA SER A 26 6.56 11.63 -3.20
C SER A 26 5.15 11.39 -3.74
N TYR A 27 4.50 12.44 -4.25
CA TYR A 27 3.25 12.31 -5.01
C TYR A 27 3.38 11.20 -6.04
N ASN A 28 2.37 10.32 -6.12
CA ASN A 28 2.36 9.16 -7.02
C ASN A 28 3.29 7.99 -6.62
N ALA A 29 3.92 8.03 -5.44
CA ALA A 29 4.59 6.86 -4.87
C ALA A 29 3.60 5.70 -4.71
N THR A 30 4.07 4.49 -4.90
CA THR A 30 3.27 3.26 -4.85
C THR A 30 3.82 2.29 -3.82
N PHE A 31 2.92 1.67 -3.06
CA PHE A 31 3.21 0.49 -2.24
C PHE A 31 2.38 -0.68 -2.73
N THR A 32 2.99 -1.86 -2.73
CA THR A 32 2.32 -3.11 -3.05
C THR A 32 2.09 -3.89 -1.74
N ILE A 33 0.83 -4.18 -1.44
CA ILE A 33 0.40 -5.04 -0.35
C ILE A 33 0.51 -6.48 -0.81
N HIS A 34 1.18 -7.28 -0.01
CA HIS A 34 1.38 -8.71 -0.17
C HIS A 34 0.65 -9.46 0.94
N CYS A 35 -0.39 -10.22 0.62
CA CYS A 35 -1.00 -11.10 1.62
C CYS A 35 0.00 -12.17 2.09
N ASN A 36 0.00 -12.44 3.39
CA ASN A 36 0.83 -13.48 4.00
C ASN A 36 0.41 -14.86 3.49
N ASN A 37 1.32 -15.83 3.60
CA ASN A 37 1.04 -17.20 3.15
C ASN A 37 -0.20 -17.77 3.85
N GLY A 38 -1.14 -18.29 3.06
CA GLY A 38 -2.45 -18.77 3.53
C GLY A 38 -3.60 -17.77 3.37
N PHE A 39 -3.33 -16.51 3.03
CA PHE A 39 -4.34 -15.48 2.76
C PHE A 39 -4.35 -15.07 1.30
N ARG A 40 -5.53 -14.69 0.81
CA ARG A 40 -5.74 -14.24 -0.57
C ARG A 40 -6.38 -12.86 -0.56
N TYR A 41 -6.13 -12.08 -1.60
CA TYR A 41 -6.83 -10.81 -1.78
C TYR A 41 -8.32 -11.07 -1.98
N SER A 42 -9.17 -10.44 -1.17
CA SER A 42 -10.63 -10.48 -1.37
C SER A 42 -11.03 -9.86 -2.71
N HIS A 43 -10.23 -8.91 -3.22
CA HIS A 43 -10.44 -8.30 -4.54
C HIS A 43 -9.13 -8.29 -5.35
N PRO A 44 -9.07 -8.96 -6.51
CA PRO A 44 -7.91 -8.90 -7.40
C PRO A 44 -7.71 -7.48 -7.96
N GLY A 45 -6.47 -7.01 -8.05
CA GLY A 45 -6.11 -5.68 -8.59
C GLY A 45 -6.07 -4.54 -7.57
N ASN A 46 -6.46 -4.78 -6.32
CA ASN A 46 -6.37 -3.79 -5.23
C ASN A 46 -5.09 -3.93 -4.41
N GLU A 47 -4.12 -4.74 -4.82
CA GLU A 47 -2.87 -4.94 -4.08
C GLU A 47 -1.95 -3.72 -4.07
N THR A 48 -2.27 -2.63 -4.76
CA THR A 48 -1.38 -1.46 -4.83
C THR A 48 -2.09 -0.20 -4.33
N ILE A 49 -1.47 0.49 -3.39
CA ILE A 49 -1.92 1.81 -2.90
C ILE A 49 -1.00 2.90 -3.42
N ARG A 50 -1.54 4.12 -3.57
CA ARG A 50 -0.84 5.28 -4.12
C ARG A 50 -0.87 6.47 -3.19
N CYS A 51 0.22 7.24 -3.19
CA CYS A 51 0.31 8.50 -2.47
C CYS A 51 -0.44 9.57 -3.26
N GLY A 52 -1.54 10.05 -2.69
CA GLY A 52 -2.38 11.12 -3.24
C GLY A 52 -1.71 12.50 -3.11
N ASN A 53 -2.31 13.50 -3.76
CA ASN A 53 -1.84 14.89 -3.69
C ASN A 53 -1.95 15.50 -2.29
N GLU A 54 -2.83 14.94 -1.44
CA GLU A 54 -3.05 15.40 -0.07
C GLU A 54 -2.04 14.84 0.94
N GLY A 55 -1.05 14.05 0.50
CA GLY A 55 -0.13 13.37 1.43
C GLY A 55 -0.79 12.20 2.16
N GLN A 56 -1.86 11.65 1.59
CA GLN A 56 -2.56 10.48 2.12
C GLN A 56 -2.48 9.31 1.14
N TRP A 57 -2.38 8.11 1.68
CA TRP A 57 -2.47 6.89 0.89
C TRP A 57 -3.91 6.65 0.46
N THR A 58 -4.10 6.23 -0.79
CA THR A 58 -5.40 5.76 -1.25
C THR A 58 -5.88 4.60 -0.39
N ASP A 59 -7.17 4.61 -0.04
CA ASP A 59 -7.78 3.60 0.81
C ASP A 59 -7.65 2.20 0.18
N TYR A 60 -7.26 1.23 0.99
CA TYR A 60 -7.16 -0.16 0.56
C TYR A 60 -8.50 -0.85 0.81
N LEU A 61 -9.24 -1.08 -0.28
CA LEU A 61 -10.53 -1.78 -0.24
C LEU A 61 -10.38 -3.31 -0.32
N GLY A 62 -9.18 -3.82 -0.55
CA GLY A 62 -8.94 -5.26 -0.42
C GLY A 62 -9.02 -5.69 1.05
N LYS A 63 -9.10 -6.99 1.29
CA LYS A 63 -8.69 -7.60 2.57
C LYS A 63 -7.89 -8.84 2.23
N CYS A 64 -7.09 -9.30 3.19
CA CYS A 64 -6.46 -10.61 3.12
C CYS A 64 -7.34 -11.56 3.93
N GLU A 65 -8.01 -12.48 3.25
CA GLU A 65 -8.91 -13.49 3.83
C GLU A 65 -8.48 -14.91 3.44
#